data_AF-A0A929T9X8-F1
#
_entry.id   AF-A0A929T9X8-F1
#
_cell.length_a   1.000
_cell.length_b   1.000
_cell.length_c   1.000
_cell.angle_alpha   90.00
_cell.angle_beta   90.00
_cell.angle_gamma   90.00
#
_symmetry.space_group_name_H-M   'P 1'
#
loop_
_entity.id
_entity.type
_entity.pdbx_description
1 polymer ?
#
loop_
_entity_poly.entity_id
_entity_poly.type
_entity_poly.pdbx_seq_one_letter_code
_entity_poly.pdbx_strand_id
1 'polypeptide(L)'
;GMNLPAWRPFLQHAFSKGALVYLELLFHPCYGSHHLLASAMLRLEGEDGRTTKYYLKLADGWGKTPRYLPVEELYLSQFFAIYC
;
A
#
# COMPACT_ATOMS: atom_id res chain seq x y z
N GLY A 1 -0.39 -3.14 23.62
CA GLY A 1 -0.14 -1.93 22.79
C GLY A 1 -0.42 -2.31 21.35
N MET A 2 -1.22 -1.51 20.63
CA MET A 2 -1.45 -1.79 19.20
C MET A 2 -0.14 -1.64 18.44
N ASN A 3 0.32 -2.73 17.82
CA ASN A 3 1.35 -2.71 16.80
C ASN A 3 0.82 -1.90 15.62
N LEU A 4 0.96 -0.57 15.66
CA LEU A 4 0.91 0.23 14.44
C LEU A 4 2.04 -0.29 13.57
N PRO A 5 1.75 -0.99 12.47
CA PRO A 5 2.83 -1.67 11.83
C PRO A 5 3.56 -0.58 11.01
N ALA A 6 4.88 -0.50 11.22
CA ALA A 6 5.73 0.67 10.93
C ALA A 6 5.82 1.04 9.44
N TRP A 7 5.12 0.30 8.58
CA TRP A 7 5.05 0.50 7.14
C TRP A 7 4.38 1.83 6.77
N ARG A 8 3.40 2.35 7.52
CA ARG A 8 2.73 3.60 7.09
C ARG A 8 3.67 4.82 7.05
N PRO A 9 4.41 5.18 8.12
CA PRO A 9 5.40 6.25 8.03
C PRO A 9 6.49 5.98 6.98
N PHE A 10 6.92 4.72 6.84
CA PHE A 10 7.88 4.31 5.82
C PHE A 10 7.36 4.57 4.39
N LEU A 11 6.15 4.12 4.07
CA LEU A 11 5.51 4.30 2.77
C LEU A 11 5.27 5.79 2.49
N GLN A 12 4.78 6.54 3.47
CA GLN A 12 4.64 8.01 3.37
C GLN A 12 5.97 8.66 3.00
N HIS A 13 7.04 8.31 3.70
CA HIS A 13 8.37 8.83 3.42
C HIS A 13 8.84 8.44 2.02
N ALA A 14 8.76 7.15 1.66
CA ALA A 14 9.18 6.65 0.35
C ALA A 14 8.46 7.38 -0.80
N PHE A 15 7.12 7.45 -0.76
CA PHE A 15 6.36 8.15 -1.80
C PHE A 15 6.60 9.66 -1.80
N SER A 16 6.83 10.31 -0.65
CA SER A 16 7.19 11.73 -0.61
C SER A 16 8.52 12.06 -1.30
N LYS A 17 9.37 11.04 -1.48
CA LYS A 17 10.67 11.14 -2.17
C LYS A 17 10.59 10.66 -3.63
N GLY A 18 9.39 10.38 -4.15
CA GLY A 18 9.20 9.90 -5.51
C GLY A 18 9.56 8.43 -5.72
N ALA A 19 9.73 7.65 -4.64
CA ALA A 19 10.02 6.23 -4.77
C ALA A 19 8.81 5.45 -5.33
N LEU A 20 9.10 4.42 -6.12
CA LEU A 20 8.18 3.31 -6.31
C LEU A 20 8.35 2.35 -5.12
N VAL A 21 7.31 1.62 -4.76
CA VAL A 21 7.39 0.60 -3.71
C VAL A 21 7.04 -0.73 -4.32
N TYR A 22 7.98 -1.68 -4.26
CA TYR A 22 7.69 -3.08 -4.52
C TYR A 22 7.07 -3.71 -3.28
N LEU A 23 6.07 -4.57 -3.48
CA LEU A 23 5.36 -5.27 -2.42
C LEU A 23 5.29 -6.76 -2.74
N GLU A 24 5.55 -7.58 -1.75
CA GLU A 24 5.22 -9.00 -1.76
C GLU A 24 4.13 -9.23 -0.72
N LEU A 25 2.93 -9.58 -1.17
CA LEU A 25 1.84 -10.01 -0.32
C LEU A 25 2.00 -11.51 -0.03
N LEU A 26 1.69 -11.92 1.20
CA LEU A 26 1.69 -13.31 1.63
C LEU A 26 0.28 -13.69 2.08
N PHE A 27 -0.33 -14.69 1.43
CA PHE A 27 -1.67 -15.20 1.78
C PHE A 27 -2.79 -14.13 1.78
N HIS A 28 -2.72 -13.14 0.89
CA HIS A 28 -3.75 -12.11 0.80
C HIS A 28 -5.11 -12.71 0.37
N PRO A 29 -6.25 -12.31 0.97
CA PRO A 29 -7.56 -12.89 0.63
C PRO A 29 -7.93 -12.78 -0.85
N CYS A 30 -7.54 -11.67 -1.50
CA CYS A 30 -7.82 -11.45 -2.93
C CYS A 30 -6.65 -11.84 -3.86
N TYR A 31 -5.40 -11.70 -3.41
CA TYR A 31 -4.23 -11.84 -4.28
C TYR A 31 -3.46 -13.15 -4.03
N GLY A 32 -3.74 -13.87 -2.95
CA GLY A 32 -2.88 -14.94 -2.47
C GLY A 32 -1.49 -14.41 -2.11
N SER A 33 -0.46 -15.21 -2.37
CA SER A 33 0.92 -14.75 -2.33
C SER A 33 1.28 -14.18 -3.70
N HIS A 34 1.57 -12.88 -3.77
CA HIS A 34 1.71 -12.19 -5.06
C HIS A 34 2.57 -10.93 -4.96
N HIS A 35 3.23 -10.59 -6.07
CA HIS A 35 4.12 -9.44 -6.19
C HIS A 35 3.42 -8.27 -6.87
N LEU A 36 3.55 -7.08 -6.31
CA LEU A 36 2.88 -5.86 -6.74
C LEU A 36 3.85 -4.68 -6.77
N LEU A 37 3.49 -3.64 -7.53
CA LEU A 37 4.21 -2.37 -7.52
C LEU A 37 3.24 -1.24 -7.15
N ALA A 38 3.53 -0.49 -6.08
CA ALA A 38 2.82 0.73 -5.71
C ALA A 38 3.56 1.97 -6.21
N SER A 39 2.78 2.94 -6.66
CA SER A 39 3.28 4.23 -7.17
C SER A 39 2.90 5.42 -6.30
N ALA A 40 1.91 5.25 -5.41
CA ALA A 40 1.46 6.30 -4.50
C ALA A 40 0.68 5.72 -3.33
N MET A 41 0.60 6.50 -2.24
CA MET A 41 -0.37 6.29 -1.17
C MET A 41 -1.36 7.46 -1.12
N LEU A 42 -2.64 7.13 -1.22
CA LEU A 42 -3.75 8.06 -1.19
C LEU A 42 -4.33 8.11 0.23
N ARG A 43 -4.74 9.31 0.66
CA ARG A 43 -5.49 9.54 1.89
C ARG A 43 -6.92 9.90 1.50
N LEU A 44 -7.89 9.15 1.99
CA LEU A 44 -9.31 9.42 1.81
C LEU A 44 -9.95 9.73 3.16
N GLU A 45 -10.56 10.90 3.27
CA GLU A 45 -11.37 11.28 4.42
C GLU A 45 -12.78 10.70 4.26
N GLY A 46 -13.31 10.12 5.33
CA GLY A 46 -14.70 9.67 5.39
C GLY A 46 -15.65 10.86 5.45
N GLU A 47 -16.90 10.63 5.05
CA GLU A 47 -17.96 11.65 5.06
C GLU A 47 -18.24 12.22 6.46
N ASP A 48 -17.89 11.48 7.51
CA ASP A 48 -17.98 11.88 8.91
C ASP A 48 -16.91 12.91 9.33
N GLY A 49 -15.92 13.20 8.46
CA GLY A 49 -14.78 14.07 8.74
C GLY A 49 -13.83 13.54 9.82
N ARG A 50 -14.04 12.31 10.31
CA ARG A 50 -13.30 11.70 11.43
C ARG A 50 -12.57 10.44 11.00
N THR A 51 -13.15 9.69 10.08
CA THR A 51 -12.55 8.48 9.53
C THR A 51 -11.53 8.87 8.47
N THR A 52 -10.33 8.32 8.54
CA THR A 52 -9.32 8.44 7.48
C THR A 52 -8.89 7.05 7.06
N LYS A 53 -8.99 6.75 5.77
CA LYS A 53 -8.48 5.52 5.16
C LYS A 53 -7.32 5.83 4.23
N TYR A 54 -6.41 4.88 4.10
CA TYR A 54 -5.27 5.01 3.21
C TYR A 54 -5.28 3.88 2.19
N TYR A 55 -4.89 4.19 0.95
CA TYR A 55 -4.88 3.23 -0.15
C TYR A 55 -3.57 3.30 -0.90
N LEU A 56 -3.03 2.16 -1.29
CA LEU A 56 -1.94 2.09 -2.25
C LEU A 56 -2.49 2.06 -3.67
N LYS A 57 -1.98 2.93 -4.54
CA LYS A 57 -2.22 2.84 -5.99
C LYS A 57 -1.22 1.87 -6.60
N LEU A 58 -1.72 0.74 -7.09
CA LEU A 58 -0.94 -0.42 -7.50
C LEU A 58 -1.06 -0.72 -8.99
N ALA A 59 0.02 -1.24 -9.56
CA ALA A 59 -0.03 -2.13 -10.71
C ALA A 59 0.01 -3.58 -10.19
N ASP A 60 -1.03 -4.35 -10.50
CA ASP A 60 -1.20 -5.74 -10.01
C ASP A 60 -0.67 -6.82 -10.95
N GLY A 61 -0.26 -6.43 -12.17
CA GLY A 61 0.20 -7.35 -13.20
C GLY A 61 -0.91 -8.20 -13.83
N TRP A 62 -2.17 -8.03 -13.41
CA TRP A 62 -3.33 -8.77 -13.93
C TRP A 62 -4.24 -7.88 -14.77
N GLY A 63 -4.37 -6.61 -14.40
CA GLY A 63 -5.16 -5.61 -15.11
C GLY A 63 -4.31 -4.60 -15.87
N LYS A 64 -4.95 -3.92 -16.83
CA LYS A 64 -4.38 -2.72 -17.49
C LYS A 64 -4.65 -1.42 -16.72
N THR A 65 -5.54 -1.47 -15.72
CA THR A 65 -5.96 -0.32 -14.92
C THR A 65 -5.37 -0.41 -13.52
N PRO A 66 -4.93 0.71 -12.91
CA PRO A 66 -4.46 0.69 -11.53
C PRO A 66 -5.49 0.13 -10.56
N ARG A 67 -5.03 -0.60 -9.55
CA ARG A 67 -5.82 -1.06 -8.41
C ARG A 67 -5.54 -0.22 -7.19
N TYR A 68 -6.48 -0.25 -6.25
CA TYR A 68 -6.37 0.44 -4.98
C TYR A 68 -6.52 -0.56 -3.85
N LEU A 69 -5.45 -0.79 -3.10
CA LEU A 69 -5.45 -1.70 -1.98
C LEU A 69 -5.46 -0.91 -0.67
N PRO A 70 -6.41 -1.16 0.24
CA PRO A 70 -6.37 -0.58 1.56
C PRO A 70 -5.06 -0.93 2.25
N VAL A 71 -4.43 0.10 2.80
CA VAL A 71 -3.18 0.02 3.56
C VAL A 71 -3.36 -1.01 4.69
N GLU A 72 -4.54 -1.08 5.29
CA GLU A 72 -4.87 -2.04 6.35
C GLU A 72 -4.75 -3.51 5.91
N GLU A 73 -4.91 -3.85 4.63
CA GLU A 73 -4.84 -5.24 4.14
C GLU A 73 -3.39 -5.77 4.02
N LEU A 74 -2.39 -4.98 4.37
CA LEU A 74 -0.97 -5.32 4.24
C LEU A 74 -0.38 -6.11 5.44
N TYR A 75 -1.22 -6.80 6.22
CA TYR A 75 -0.81 -7.46 7.47
C TYR A 75 0.37 -8.44 7.32
N LEU A 76 0.39 -9.23 6.24
CA LEU A 76 1.44 -10.20 5.93
C LEU A 76 2.06 -9.81 4.59
N SER A 77 3.03 -8.91 4.65
CA SER A 77 3.71 -8.45 3.43
C SER A 77 5.12 -7.95 3.69
N GLN A 78 5.92 -7.94 2.64
CA GLN A 78 7.26 -7.37 2.60
C GLN A 78 7.27 -6.21 1.59
N PHE A 79 8.09 -5.18 1.86
CA PHE A 79 8.16 -4.01 1.01
C PHE A 79 9.60 -3.55 0.82
N PHE A 80 9.90 -3.05 -0.38
CA PHE A 80 11.16 -2.41 -0.71
C PHE A 80 10.89 -1.11 -1.47
N ALA A 81 11.47 0.00 -1.02
CA ALA A 81 11.41 1.26 -1.74
C ALA A 81 12.48 1.30 -2.83
N ILE A 82 12.08 1.67 -4.04
CA ILE A 82 12.93 1.80 -5.23
C ILE A 82 12.97 3.28 -5.57
N TYR A 83 14.15 3.88 -5.38
CA TYR A 83 14.40 5.28 -5.75
C TYR A 83 14.98 5.31 -7.16
N CYS A 84 14.41 6.15 -8.01
CA CYS A 84 14.87 6.39 -9.38
C CYS A 84 15.62 7.72 -9.49
#